data_AF-A0A4Q3ALN6-F1
#
_entry.id   AF-A0A4Q3ALN6-F1
#
_cell.length_a   1.000
_cell.length_b   1.000
_cell.length_c   1.000
_cell.angle_alpha   90.00
_cell.angle_beta   90.00
_cell.angle_gamma   90.00
#
_symmetry.space_group_name_H-M   'P 1'
#
loop_
_entity.id
_entity.type
_entity.pdbx_description
1 polymer ?
#
loop_
_entity_poly.entity_id
_entity_poly.type
_entity_poly.pdbx_seq_one_letter_code
_entity_poly.pdbx_strand_id
1 'polypeptide(L)' 'MSDKVIHFTSEEIEIDPVLYGMKRDGIPFTRENYIIRNWGDEPEPWSAELEGELPQKMQDWDHFETKE' A
#
# COMPACT_ATOMS: atom_id res chain seq x y z
N MET A 1 10.49 -9.92 2.96
CA MET A 1 11.10 -8.81 3.73
C MET A 1 10.02 -8.34 4.71
N SER A 2 10.33 -8.04 5.97
CA SER A 2 9.28 -7.55 6.89
C SER A 2 8.81 -6.18 6.43
N ASP A 3 7.57 -6.12 5.96
CA ASP A 3 6.96 -4.93 5.40
C ASP A 3 6.93 -3.80 6.45
N LYS A 4 7.36 -2.60 6.07
CA LYS A 4 7.54 -1.49 7.01
C LYS A 4 6.16 -0.92 7.37
N VAL A 5 5.88 -0.79 8.66
CA VAL A 5 4.65 -0.10 9.11
C VAL A 5 4.77 1.39 8.77
N ILE A 6 3.80 1.88 8.01
CA ILE A 6 3.72 3.27 7.54
C ILE A 6 2.72 4.02 8.43
N HIS A 7 3.04 5.26 8.74
CA HIS A 7 2.16 6.13 9.52
C HIS A 7 1.39 7.09 8.62
N PHE A 8 0.05 7.03 8.71
CA PHE A 8 -0.88 7.94 8.05
C PHE A 8 -1.52 8.87 9.08
N THR A 9 -1.86 10.07 8.63
CA THR A 9 -2.69 11.01 9.38
C THR A 9 -4.15 10.56 9.38
N SER A 10 -4.97 11.10 10.29
CA SER A 10 -6.40 10.79 10.31
C SER A 10 -7.08 11.14 9.00
N GLU A 11 -6.74 12.28 8.40
CA GLU A 11 -7.32 12.73 7.12
C GLU A 11 -7.02 11.74 5.99
N GLU A 12 -5.75 11.31 5.84
CA GLU A 12 -5.35 10.30 4.85
C GLU A 12 -6.11 8.98 5.04
N ILE A 13 -6.38 8.59 6.29
CA ILE A 13 -7.12 7.35 6.59
C ILE A 13 -8.61 7.50 6.30
N GLU A 14 -9.19 8.68 6.51
CA GLU A 14 -10.63 8.91 6.34
C GLU A 14 -11.03 9.06 4.87
N ILE A 15 -10.13 9.52 4.01
CA ILE A 15 -10.38 9.63 2.56
C ILE A 15 -10.20 8.31 1.82
N ASP A 16 -9.41 7.39 2.37
CA ASP A 16 -9.09 6.10 1.76
C ASP A 16 -9.89 4.96 2.44
N PRO A 17 -10.84 4.33 1.73
CA PRO A 17 -11.69 3.30 2.31
C PRO A 17 -10.92 2.04 2.75
N VAL A 18 -9.77 1.74 2.12
CA VAL A 18 -8.91 0.61 2.46
C VAL A 18 -8.17 0.90 3.76
N LEU A 19 -7.51 2.06 3.87
CA LEU A 19 -6.85 2.49 5.11
C LEU A 19 -7.84 2.61 6.27
N TYR A 20 -9.04 3.15 6.02
CA TYR A 20 -10.11 3.22 7.01
C TYR A 20 -10.49 1.82 7.50
N GLY A 21 -10.70 0.88 6.57
CA GLY A 21 -11.00 -0.52 6.87
C GLY A 21 -9.90 -1.17 7.71
N MET A 22 -8.63 -0.97 7.34
CA MET A 22 -7.48 -1.48 8.08
C MET A 22 -7.42 -0.92 9.50
N LYS A 23 -7.64 0.39 9.68
CA LYS A 23 -7.69 1.04 11.00
C LYS A 23 -8.78 0.44 11.87
N ARG A 24 -9.99 0.30 11.30
CA ARG A 24 -11.16 -0.27 12.00
C ARG A 24 -10.92 -1.70 12.44
N ASP A 25 -10.27 -2.49 11.58
CA ASP A 25 -10.01 -3.91 11.81
C ASP A 25 -8.72 -4.14 12.63
N GLY A 26 -7.98 -3.09 13.00
CA GLY A 26 -6.74 -3.17 13.79
C GLY A 26 -5.53 -3.73 13.00
N ILE A 27 -5.60 -3.68 11.66
CA ILE A 27 -4.57 -4.20 10.76
C ILE A 27 -3.45 -3.16 10.62
N PRO A 28 -2.17 -3.55 10.78
CA PRO A 28 -1.04 -2.65 10.55
C PRO A 28 -1.00 -2.11 9.13
N PHE A 29 -0.72 -0.81 8.97
CA PHE A 29 -0.56 -0.18 7.66
C PHE A 29 0.78 -0.56 7.02
N THR A 30 0.81 -1.70 6.36
CA THR A 30 1.94 -2.15 5.54
C THR A 30 1.50 -2.25 4.08
N ARG A 31 2.47 -2.28 3.15
CA ARG A 31 2.20 -2.39 1.73
C ARG A 31 1.45 -3.69 1.43
N GLU A 32 1.98 -4.82 1.91
CA GLU A 32 1.35 -6.13 1.77
C GLU A 32 -0.11 -6.13 2.26
N ASN A 33 -0.39 -5.61 3.46
CA ASN A 33 -1.74 -5.61 3.99
C ASN A 33 -2.69 -4.74 3.18
N TYR A 34 -2.21 -3.60 2.67
CA TYR A 34 -3.01 -2.74 1.79
C TYR A 34 -3.33 -3.46 0.48
N ILE A 35 -2.33 -4.12 -0.12
CA ILE A 35 -2.51 -4.87 -1.37
C ILE A 35 -3.54 -5.98 -1.18
N ILE A 36 -3.36 -6.82 -0.15
CA ILE A 36 -4.28 -7.91 0.18
C ILE A 36 -5.69 -7.37 0.47
N ARG A 37 -5.80 -6.23 1.16
CA ARG A 37 -7.11 -5.67 1.50
C ARG A 37 -7.84 -5.10 0.29
N ASN A 38 -7.11 -4.54 -0.66
CA ASN A 38 -7.67 -3.89 -1.84
C ASN A 38 -7.91 -4.87 -3.00
N TRP A 39 -7.01 -5.83 -3.23
CA TRP A 39 -7.07 -6.78 -4.36
C TRP A 39 -7.28 -8.25 -3.96
N GLY A 40 -7.26 -8.58 -2.66
CA GLY A 40 -7.44 -9.95 -2.14
C GLY A 40 -6.13 -10.73 -2.05
N ASP A 41 -5.42 -10.82 -3.18
CA ASP A 41 -4.06 -11.39 -3.29
C ASP A 41 -3.17 -10.37 -4.03
N GLU A 42 -1.85 -10.51 -3.93
CA GLU A 42 -0.94 -9.71 -4.75
C GLU A 42 -1.13 -10.07 -6.23
N PRO A 43 -1.59 -9.13 -7.08
CA PRO A 43 -1.78 -9.40 -8.49
C PRO A 43 -0.42 -9.66 -9.15
N GLU A 44 -0.24 -10.86 -9.71
CA GLU A 44 0.90 -11.16 -10.57
C GLU A 44 0.51 -10.97 -12.05
N PRO A 45 1.26 -10.16 -12.83
CA PRO A 45 2.44 -9.37 -12.46
C PRO A 45 2.12 -8.01 -11.82
N TRP A 46 2.91 -7.60 -10.82
CA TRP A 46 2.82 -6.26 -10.22
C TRP A 46 3.39 -5.20 -11.17
N SER A 47 2.53 -4.38 -11.77
CA SER A 47 2.89 -3.39 -12.79
C SER A 47 3.08 -1.98 -12.22
N ALA A 48 3.75 -1.10 -12.97
CA ALA A 48 3.88 0.32 -12.61
C ALA A 48 2.51 1.04 -12.50
N GLU A 49 1.49 0.56 -13.21
CA GLU A 49 0.13 1.10 -13.10
C GLU A 49 -0.47 0.73 -11.73
N LEU A 50 -0.33 -0.52 -11.29
CA LEU A 50 -0.77 -0.97 -9.97
C LEU A 50 0.02 -0.31 -8.84
N GLU A 51 1.32 -0.07 -9.06
CA GLU A 51 2.15 0.73 -8.15
C GLU A 51 1.56 2.13 -7.95
N GLY A 52 1.18 2.80 -9.05
CA GLY A 52 0.60 4.15 -9.01
C GLY A 52 -0.71 4.25 -8.23
N GLU A 53 -1.45 3.17 -8.09
CA GLU A 53 -2.70 3.09 -7.31
C GLU A 53 -2.47 2.98 -5.80
N LEU A 54 -1.25 2.62 -5.36
CA LEU A 54 -0.92 2.61 -3.94
C LEU A 54 -0.81 4.04 -3.40
N PRO A 55 -1.11 4.27 -2.11
CA PRO A 55 -0.77 5.53 -1.45
C PRO A 55 0.72 5.85 -1.63
N GLN A 56 1.07 7.10 -1.89
CA GLN A 56 2.46 7.51 -2.20
C GLN A 56 3.48 7.04 -1.16
N LYS A 57 3.08 6.90 0.11
CA LYS A 57 3.94 6.41 1.20
C LYS A 57 4.20 4.89 1.17
N MET A 58 3.36 4.13 0.47
CA MET A 58 3.45 2.68 0.25
C MET A 58 4.12 2.33 -1.08
N GLN A 59 4.32 3.32 -1.95
CA GLN A 59 4.94 3.09 -3.25
C GLN A 59 6.44 2.78 -3.11
N ASP A 60 6.91 1.74 -3.79
CA ASP A 60 8.28 1.26 -3.86
C ASP A 60 8.84 1.57 -5.26
N TRP A 61 9.33 2.79 -5.43
CA TRP A 61 9.92 3.25 -6.69
C TRP A 61 11.34 2.70 -6.92
N ASP A 62 11.97 2.10 -5.91
CA ASP A 62 13.28 1.46 -5.99
C ASP A 62 13.25 0.28 -6.99
N HIS A 63 12.11 -0.40 -7.13
CA HIS A 63 11.88 -1.40 -8.18
C HIS A 63 11.97 -0.87 -9.62
N PHE A 64 11.82 0.45 -9.82
CA PHE A 64 11.76 1.08 -11.13
C PHE A 64 12.97 1.96 -11.43
N GLU A 65 13.95 2.07 -10.52
CA GLU A 65 15.24 2.71 -10.81
C GLU A 65 16.04 1.84 -11.78
N THR A 66 15.76 2.02 -13.07
CA THR A 66 16.70 1.68 -14.13
C THR A 66 18.01 2.40 -13.84
N LYS A 67 19.04 1.63 -13.50
CA LYS A 67 20.43 2.11 -13.51
C LYS A 67 20.70 2.78 -14.86
N GLU A 68 20.84 4.09 -14.87
CA GLU A 68 21.47 4.83 -15.97
C GLU A 68 23.00 4.63 -15.95
#